data_AF-A0A822RHY5-F1
#
_entry.id   AF-A0A822RHY5-F1
#
_cell.length_a   1.000
_cell.length_b   1.000
_cell.length_c   1.000
_cell.angle_alpha   90.00
_cell.angle_beta   90.00
_cell.angle_gamma   90.00
#
_symmetry.space_group_name_H-M   'P 1'
#
loop_
_entity.id
_entity.type
_entity.pdbx_description
1 polymer ?
#
loop_
_entity_poly.entity_id
_entity_poly.type
_entity_poly.pdbx_seq_one_letter_code
_entity_poly.pdbx_strand_id
1 'polypeptide(L)'
;MRNFEQSDYGNDRVPWGKTATASLIADRNRLDYAGQFIWTGVDYIGEPTPWHNQNDTPVKSSYFGIVDTARIPKNDYYLYQSQWLDLDQHPVVHILPHWNWEIHKSYQQAVDKYGDIPVRVYSNAGPVELFLNGKSQGRKTFQEKWTSDGRKYQEGEGSDQLYLEWRLAYQPGELRVVAYDRQGQIVAEDRVVTAGKPAKIGLHAERTQLEPDGQDLLYLYFDVLDKDGNWVPSASNQLHFKIEGPARIVGVDNGRQASRERYQAQSLEQAGQVRVKASARGLEPASFDLLVGEAFDCQPVKNQRLLEIRVDDQAGLQEGASPAIGLYPQTVDNPVNKVGNSEVFWETSGSAHAIIKQGVLHCLSAGDLAIHAIYQGKTYQTHLQIAENTSLGQAVFVRPLRLYTDKGTYPQLPFSVLVDYESGGAKRVKVVWEEIPEEDLARFHEFTVSGQLEGLDLEASAQVCVQGICAIESERVWTLVKEAPHLPDRVKLVLSDGRRDTAKVT
;
A
#
# COMPACT_ATOMS: atom_id res chain seq x y z
N MET A 1 13.67 16.16 -30.06
CA MET A 1 12.30 16.00 -30.60
C MET A 1 11.71 14.77 -29.91
N ARG A 2 10.55 14.88 -29.24
CA ARG A 2 9.96 13.84 -28.38
C ARG A 2 9.23 12.71 -29.14
N ASN A 3 9.66 12.31 -30.35
CA ASN A 3 9.11 11.17 -31.12
C ASN A 3 7.59 10.86 -30.96
N PHE A 4 6.72 11.85 -31.15
CA PHE A 4 5.26 11.70 -31.00
C PHE A 4 4.81 11.29 -29.58
N GLU A 5 5.49 11.78 -28.54
CA GLU A 5 5.15 11.58 -27.13
C GLU A 5 4.89 12.95 -26.47
N GLN A 6 4.06 12.94 -25.42
CA GLN A 6 3.82 14.08 -24.53
C GLN A 6 4.44 13.77 -23.17
N SER A 7 4.81 14.82 -22.43
CA SER A 7 5.52 14.69 -21.16
C SER A 7 4.61 14.38 -19.98
N ASP A 8 4.94 13.33 -19.25
CA ASP A 8 4.22 12.87 -18.05
C ASP A 8 4.61 13.63 -16.77
N TYR A 9 5.21 14.81 -16.91
CA TYR A 9 5.28 15.82 -15.84
C TYR A 9 3.99 16.67 -15.75
N GLY A 10 2.98 16.40 -16.58
CA GLY A 10 1.72 17.16 -16.64
C GLY A 10 1.88 18.58 -17.20
N ASN A 11 2.98 18.86 -17.92
CA ASN A 11 3.35 20.20 -18.39
C ASN A 11 3.01 20.45 -19.86
N ASP A 12 2.66 19.42 -20.63
CA ASP A 12 2.15 19.58 -21.99
C ASP A 12 0.62 19.72 -21.96
N ARG A 13 0.09 20.61 -22.80
CA ARG A 13 -1.35 20.85 -22.93
C ARG A 13 -1.67 21.47 -24.28
N VAL A 14 -2.92 21.34 -24.70
CA VAL A 14 -3.42 22.04 -25.89
C VAL A 14 -3.50 23.55 -25.66
N PRO A 15 -3.43 24.38 -26.73
CA PRO A 15 -3.47 25.83 -26.59
C PRO A 15 -4.70 26.38 -25.87
N TRP A 16 -5.87 25.75 -26.04
CA TRP A 16 -7.14 26.11 -25.39
C TRP A 16 -7.31 25.47 -24.00
N GLY A 17 -6.42 24.57 -23.61
CA GLY A 17 -6.50 23.81 -22.38
C GLY A 17 -5.70 24.44 -21.24
N LYS A 18 -5.73 23.76 -20.09
CA LYS A 18 -4.93 24.04 -18.91
C LYS A 18 -4.20 22.76 -18.49
N THR A 19 -3.14 22.89 -17.70
CA THR A 19 -2.56 21.74 -16.99
C THR A 19 -3.57 21.22 -15.96
N ALA A 20 -3.37 20.00 -15.48
CA ALA A 20 -4.17 19.45 -14.38
C ALA A 20 -4.14 20.39 -13.16
N THR A 21 -2.96 20.83 -12.74
CA THR A 21 -2.81 21.81 -11.64
C THR A 21 -3.59 23.10 -11.86
N ALA A 22 -3.50 23.72 -13.03
CA ALA A 22 -4.14 25.01 -13.27
C ALA A 22 -5.68 24.91 -13.33
N SER A 23 -6.22 23.78 -13.79
CA SER A 23 -7.67 23.52 -13.80
C SER A 23 -8.19 23.16 -12.40
N LEU A 24 -7.48 22.32 -11.65
CA LEU A 24 -7.76 22.00 -10.25
C LEU A 24 -7.78 23.24 -9.35
N ILE A 25 -6.77 24.11 -9.45
CA ILE A 25 -6.71 25.35 -8.64
C ILE A 25 -7.88 26.28 -8.97
N ALA A 26 -8.22 26.42 -10.25
CA ALA A 26 -9.30 27.31 -10.69
C ALA A 26 -10.67 26.86 -10.18
N ASP A 27 -10.92 25.54 -10.16
CA ASP A 27 -12.10 24.91 -9.57
C ASP A 27 -12.09 25.04 -8.05
N ARG A 28 -11.02 24.54 -7.39
CA ARG A 28 -10.81 24.57 -5.94
C ARG A 28 -11.15 25.94 -5.33
N ASN A 29 -10.66 27.02 -5.93
CA ASN A 29 -10.78 28.37 -5.37
C ASN A 29 -12.16 29.02 -5.57
N ARG A 30 -13.14 28.34 -6.16
CA ARG A 30 -14.46 28.90 -6.48
C ARG A 30 -15.61 28.07 -5.91
N LEU A 31 -16.23 28.59 -4.85
CA LEU A 31 -17.43 27.96 -4.27
C LEU A 31 -18.63 27.99 -5.23
N ASP A 32 -18.69 28.98 -6.12
CA ASP A 32 -19.74 29.14 -7.12
C ASP A 32 -19.56 28.25 -8.36
N TYR A 33 -18.48 27.47 -8.41
CA TYR A 33 -18.19 26.52 -9.46
C TYR A 33 -18.41 25.10 -8.92
N ALA A 34 -19.41 24.40 -9.44
CA ALA A 34 -19.85 23.12 -8.87
C ALA A 34 -18.82 21.98 -9.01
N GLY A 35 -17.82 22.13 -9.88
CA GLY A 35 -16.79 21.15 -10.17
C GLY A 35 -16.49 21.05 -11.66
N GLN A 36 -15.59 20.13 -12.03
CA GLN A 36 -15.12 19.95 -13.39
C GLN A 36 -15.24 18.50 -13.88
N PHE A 37 -15.35 18.35 -15.21
CA PHE A 37 -15.16 17.08 -15.92
C PHE A 37 -13.92 17.20 -16.78
N ILE A 38 -12.83 16.56 -16.34
CA ILE A 38 -11.55 16.63 -17.06
C ILE A 38 -11.66 15.88 -18.38
N TRP A 39 -11.01 16.43 -19.41
CA TRP A 39 -10.82 15.77 -20.69
C TRP A 39 -9.44 15.11 -20.71
N THR A 40 -9.28 13.81 -20.44
CA THR A 40 -10.32 12.80 -20.13
C THR A 40 -9.88 11.89 -18.97
N GLY A 41 -10.78 11.08 -18.43
CA GLY A 41 -10.40 10.06 -17.45
C GLY A 41 -9.45 9.00 -18.03
N VAL A 42 -9.77 8.47 -19.21
CA VAL A 42 -9.02 7.39 -19.88
C VAL A 42 -8.78 7.78 -21.33
N ASP A 43 -7.60 7.48 -21.86
CA ASP A 43 -7.33 7.64 -23.28
C ASP A 43 -8.31 6.82 -24.14
N TYR A 44 -8.51 7.24 -25.38
CA TYR A 44 -9.40 6.62 -26.35
C TYR A 44 -8.76 6.55 -27.74
N ILE A 45 -9.27 5.65 -28.58
CA ILE A 45 -8.84 5.51 -29.98
C ILE A 45 -9.33 6.72 -30.78
N GLY A 46 -8.48 7.24 -31.67
CA GLY A 46 -8.72 8.49 -32.37
C GLY A 46 -8.19 9.70 -31.60
N GLU A 47 -8.51 10.89 -32.11
CA GLU A 47 -8.14 12.20 -31.57
C GLU A 47 -6.72 12.34 -30.97
N PRO A 48 -5.64 12.07 -31.75
CA PRO A 48 -4.26 12.13 -31.27
C PRO A 48 -3.69 13.57 -31.26
N THR A 49 -4.47 14.53 -30.77
CA THR A 49 -4.01 15.91 -30.56
C THR A 49 -2.78 15.92 -29.65
N PRO A 50 -1.69 16.64 -29.99
CA PRO A 50 -1.57 17.75 -30.95
C PRO A 50 -1.30 17.37 -32.41
N TRP A 51 -1.20 16.08 -32.74
CA TRP A 51 -1.03 15.60 -34.13
C TRP A 51 -2.35 15.34 -34.84
N HIS A 52 -3.40 16.06 -34.45
CA HIS A 52 -4.74 15.93 -34.99
C HIS A 52 -4.74 16.10 -36.53
N ASN A 53 -5.31 15.12 -37.24
CA ASN A 53 -5.37 15.05 -38.71
C ASN A 53 -4.02 15.11 -39.44
N GLN A 54 -2.90 14.94 -38.76
CA GLN A 54 -1.58 14.79 -39.40
C GLN A 54 -1.41 13.33 -39.84
N ASN A 55 -2.16 12.93 -40.86
CA ASN A 55 -2.36 11.52 -41.24
C ASN A 55 -1.10 10.79 -41.72
N ASP A 56 -0.01 11.53 -42.01
CA ASP A 56 1.29 10.97 -42.36
C ASP A 56 2.12 10.55 -41.12
N THR A 57 1.64 10.85 -39.92
CA THR A 57 2.25 10.45 -38.64
C THR A 57 1.68 9.11 -38.15
N PRO A 58 2.37 8.39 -37.24
CA PRO A 58 1.89 7.08 -36.79
C PRO A 58 0.80 7.15 -35.69
N VAL A 59 0.51 8.35 -35.18
CA VAL A 59 -0.38 8.55 -34.02
C VAL A 59 -1.84 8.20 -34.34
N LYS A 60 -2.48 7.45 -33.44
CA LYS A 60 -3.81 6.89 -33.67
C LYS A 60 -4.74 6.84 -32.46
N SER A 61 -4.27 7.24 -31.27
CA SER A 61 -5.08 7.34 -30.05
C SER A 61 -4.67 8.59 -29.24
N SER A 62 -5.55 9.00 -28.32
CA SER A 62 -5.44 10.25 -27.59
C SER A 62 -4.28 10.27 -26.59
N TYR A 63 -3.89 11.47 -26.16
CA TYR A 63 -2.94 11.71 -25.07
C TYR A 63 -3.62 12.29 -23.81
N PHE A 64 -4.92 12.57 -23.87
CA PHE A 64 -5.68 13.34 -22.88
C PHE A 64 -5.99 12.59 -21.59
N GLY A 65 -5.97 11.26 -21.62
CA GLY A 65 -6.35 10.42 -20.50
C GLY A 65 -5.40 10.58 -19.32
N ILE A 66 -5.97 10.66 -18.12
CA ILE A 66 -5.24 10.51 -16.85
C ILE A 66 -4.71 9.07 -16.71
N VAL A 67 -5.43 8.13 -17.32
CA VAL A 67 -5.07 6.71 -17.49
C VAL A 67 -4.97 6.41 -19.00
N ASP A 68 -4.08 5.53 -19.42
CA ASP A 68 -3.95 5.14 -20.83
C ASP A 68 -5.04 4.13 -21.29
N THR A 69 -5.05 3.75 -22.58
CA THR A 69 -6.04 2.79 -23.12
C THR A 69 -5.89 1.37 -22.56
N ALA A 70 -4.71 1.04 -22.03
CA ALA A 70 -4.40 -0.24 -21.38
C ALA A 70 -4.77 -0.24 -19.88
N ARG A 71 -5.37 0.85 -19.38
CA ARG A 71 -5.70 1.08 -17.97
C ARG A 71 -4.49 1.26 -17.05
N ILE A 72 -3.34 1.63 -17.59
CA ILE A 72 -2.13 1.94 -16.82
C ILE A 72 -2.17 3.41 -16.42
N PRO A 73 -2.14 3.74 -15.12
CA PRO A 73 -2.14 5.13 -14.65
C PRO A 73 -0.92 5.90 -15.14
N LYS A 74 -1.13 7.15 -15.58
CA LYS A 74 -0.06 8.12 -15.78
C LYS A 74 0.21 8.89 -14.48
N ASN A 75 1.28 9.67 -14.39
CA ASN A 75 1.63 10.34 -13.13
C ASN A 75 0.52 11.29 -12.62
N ASP A 76 -0.20 11.97 -13.51
CA ASP A 76 -1.29 12.88 -13.11
C ASP A 76 -2.47 12.14 -12.44
N TYR A 77 -2.60 10.82 -12.59
CA TYR A 77 -3.56 10.02 -11.81
C TYR A 77 -3.33 10.19 -10.30
N TYR A 78 -2.07 10.13 -9.89
CA TYR A 78 -1.67 10.29 -8.50
C TYR A 78 -1.71 11.74 -8.04
N LEU A 79 -1.55 12.71 -8.96
CA LEU A 79 -1.88 14.11 -8.68
C LEU A 79 -3.36 14.23 -8.28
N TYR A 80 -4.29 13.73 -9.09
CA TYR A 80 -5.72 13.78 -8.76
C TYR A 80 -6.04 13.07 -7.44
N GLN A 81 -5.48 11.87 -7.20
CA GLN A 81 -5.63 11.18 -5.92
C GLN A 81 -5.17 12.03 -4.73
N SER A 82 -4.01 12.68 -4.85
CA SER A 82 -3.47 13.55 -3.78
C SER A 82 -4.34 14.77 -3.47
N GLN A 83 -5.21 15.19 -4.39
CA GLN A 83 -6.08 16.35 -4.22
C GLN A 83 -7.51 15.97 -3.82
N TRP A 84 -7.97 14.77 -4.18
CA TRP A 84 -9.37 14.36 -4.04
C TRP A 84 -9.61 13.30 -2.96
N LEU A 85 -8.58 12.56 -2.55
CA LEU A 85 -8.71 11.53 -1.52
C LEU A 85 -8.28 12.06 -0.14
N ASP A 86 -9.09 11.75 0.86
CA ASP A 86 -8.78 12.07 2.26
C ASP A 86 -7.61 11.21 2.78
N LEU A 87 -6.63 11.87 3.40
CA LEU A 87 -5.42 11.24 3.97
C LEU A 87 -5.75 10.09 4.93
N ASP A 88 -6.75 10.26 5.80
CA ASP A 88 -7.09 9.28 6.85
C ASP A 88 -7.66 7.97 6.29
N GLN A 89 -8.19 8.00 5.06
CA GLN A 89 -8.76 6.81 4.39
C GLN A 89 -7.79 6.24 3.36
N HIS A 90 -7.11 7.12 2.62
CA HIS A 90 -6.25 6.76 1.51
C HIS A 90 -4.99 7.64 1.54
N PRO A 91 -3.96 7.28 2.31
CA PRO A 91 -2.69 7.99 2.25
C PRO A 91 -2.01 7.77 0.90
N VAL A 92 -1.67 8.86 0.22
CA VAL A 92 -1.07 8.87 -1.11
C VAL A 92 0.34 9.42 -1.01
N VAL A 93 1.30 8.72 -1.58
CA VAL A 93 2.63 9.25 -1.93
C VAL A 93 3.04 8.61 -3.25
N HIS A 94 3.43 9.41 -4.24
CA HIS A 94 3.83 8.95 -5.56
C HIS A 94 5.02 9.76 -6.07
N ILE A 95 6.13 9.09 -6.40
CA ILE A 95 7.35 9.73 -6.92
C ILE A 95 7.43 9.66 -8.45
N LEU A 96 7.85 10.76 -9.07
CA LEU A 96 8.21 10.82 -10.49
C LEU A 96 9.50 11.63 -10.71
N PRO A 97 10.29 11.37 -11.75
CA PRO A 97 10.12 10.34 -12.80
C PRO A 97 10.77 8.99 -12.42
N HIS A 98 10.91 8.08 -13.39
CA HIS A 98 11.76 6.89 -13.26
C HIS A 98 13.24 7.25 -13.00
N TRP A 99 14.06 6.29 -12.55
CA TRP A 99 15.45 6.54 -12.14
C TRP A 99 16.51 5.85 -13.03
N ASN A 100 16.35 5.93 -14.35
CA ASN A 100 17.26 5.33 -15.34
C ASN A 100 17.76 6.39 -16.33
N TRP A 101 18.90 7.02 -16.01
CA TRP A 101 19.40 8.17 -16.77
C TRP A 101 20.80 7.98 -17.39
N GLU A 102 21.49 6.86 -17.09
CA GLU A 102 22.83 6.54 -17.63
C GLU A 102 22.86 6.28 -19.14
N ILE A 103 21.70 5.92 -19.71
CA ILE A 103 21.59 5.39 -21.07
C ILE A 103 20.50 6.14 -21.85
N HIS A 104 20.46 7.48 -21.84
CA HIS A 104 19.40 8.13 -22.63
C HIS A 104 19.68 9.54 -23.14
N LYS A 105 19.41 9.75 -24.45
CA LYS A 105 19.27 11.07 -25.10
C LYS A 105 18.15 11.93 -24.47
N SER A 106 17.27 11.35 -23.65
CA SER A 106 16.22 12.06 -22.92
C SER A 106 16.71 12.76 -21.66
N TYR A 107 17.91 12.44 -21.16
CA TYR A 107 18.51 13.15 -20.02
C TYR A 107 18.53 14.66 -20.28
N GLN A 108 19.01 15.08 -21.46
CA GLN A 108 19.02 16.49 -21.89
C GLN A 108 17.62 17.14 -22.02
N GLN A 109 16.54 16.34 -22.09
CA GLN A 109 15.17 16.84 -22.19
C GLN A 109 14.45 16.90 -20.83
N ALA A 110 15.03 16.28 -19.80
CA ALA A 110 14.44 16.16 -18.47
C ALA A 110 15.21 16.95 -17.41
N VAL A 111 16.51 17.15 -17.58
CA VAL A 111 17.32 17.94 -16.65
C VAL A 111 17.09 19.44 -16.80
N ASP A 112 17.31 20.16 -15.71
CA ASP A 112 17.42 21.61 -15.77
C ASP A 112 18.76 22.10 -16.32
N LYS A 113 18.95 23.42 -16.30
CA LYS A 113 20.15 24.09 -16.79
C LYS A 113 21.43 23.71 -16.03
N TYR A 114 21.33 23.07 -14.86
CA TYR A 114 22.44 22.62 -14.04
C TYR A 114 22.73 21.11 -14.20
N GLY A 115 21.88 20.37 -14.93
CA GLY A 115 22.00 18.92 -15.08
C GLY A 115 21.25 18.12 -14.00
N ASP A 116 20.48 18.79 -13.15
CA ASP A 116 19.72 18.13 -12.10
C ASP A 116 18.35 17.69 -12.62
N ILE A 117 17.88 16.55 -12.12
CA ILE A 117 16.57 15.99 -12.45
C ILE A 117 15.54 16.56 -11.46
N PRO A 118 14.43 17.16 -11.95
CA PRO A 118 13.28 17.51 -11.11
C PRO A 118 12.55 16.25 -10.65
N VAL A 119 12.81 15.81 -9.44
CA VAL A 119 12.05 14.75 -8.81
C VAL A 119 10.86 15.36 -8.10
N ARG A 120 9.65 14.99 -8.51
CA ARG A 120 8.40 15.47 -7.91
C ARG A 120 7.73 14.36 -7.12
N VAL A 121 7.02 14.77 -6.07
CA VAL A 121 6.20 13.88 -5.26
C VAL A 121 4.80 14.46 -5.14
N TYR A 122 3.81 13.68 -5.55
CA TYR A 122 2.39 13.93 -5.26
C TYR A 122 2.03 13.24 -3.94
N SER A 123 1.40 13.96 -3.02
CA SER A 123 0.97 13.38 -1.75
C SER A 123 -0.15 14.22 -1.11
N ASN A 124 -1.06 13.56 -0.39
CA ASN A 124 -2.05 14.19 0.49
C ASN A 124 -1.57 14.26 1.97
N ALA A 125 -0.37 13.74 2.26
CA ALA A 125 0.29 13.89 3.55
C ALA A 125 1.03 15.25 3.62
N GLY A 126 1.26 15.75 4.83
CA GLY A 126 1.87 17.06 5.03
C GLY A 126 3.38 17.05 4.78
N PRO A 127 4.19 16.42 5.66
CA PRO A 127 5.62 16.29 5.45
C PRO A 127 5.98 15.04 4.62
N VAL A 128 6.92 15.21 3.69
CA VAL A 128 7.51 14.13 2.89
C VAL A 128 9.04 14.25 2.93
N GLU A 129 9.72 13.13 3.10
CA GLU A 129 11.18 13.06 3.05
C GLU A 129 11.63 12.15 1.91
N LEU A 130 12.60 12.64 1.13
CA LEU A 130 13.19 11.91 0.02
C LEU A 130 14.58 11.40 0.41
N PHE A 131 14.86 10.16 0.07
CA PHE A 131 16.15 9.50 0.27
C PHE A 131 16.71 9.06 -1.08
N LEU A 132 18.00 9.32 -1.32
CA LEU A 132 18.76 8.76 -2.43
C LEU A 132 19.82 7.83 -1.84
N ASN A 133 19.75 6.55 -2.17
CA ASN A 133 20.69 5.52 -1.67
C ASN A 133 20.81 5.53 -0.13
N GLY A 134 19.67 5.64 0.56
CA GLY A 134 19.59 5.70 2.02
C GLY A 134 19.97 7.05 2.65
N LYS A 135 20.51 8.00 1.87
CA LYS A 135 20.86 9.34 2.36
C LYS A 135 19.70 10.32 2.14
N SER A 136 19.22 10.95 3.21
CA SER A 136 18.21 12.00 3.13
C SER A 136 18.67 13.15 2.22
N GLN A 137 17.77 13.56 1.34
CA GLN A 137 17.88 14.76 0.49
C GLN A 137 17.05 15.91 1.04
N GLY A 138 16.62 15.80 2.30
CA GLY A 138 15.84 16.80 3.00
C GLY A 138 14.34 16.52 2.99
N ARG A 139 13.71 16.86 4.11
CA ARG A 139 12.25 16.83 4.29
C ARG A 139 11.64 18.13 3.77
N LYS A 140 10.56 18.02 3.00
CA LYS A 140 9.72 19.15 2.56
C LYS A 140 8.30 18.96 3.07
N THR A 141 7.60 20.06 3.29
CA THR A 141 6.23 20.06 3.81
C THR A 141 5.37 20.94 2.93
N PHE A 142 4.16 20.49 2.61
CA PHE A 142 3.19 21.34 1.92
C PHE A 142 2.75 22.53 2.79
N GLN A 143 2.47 23.65 2.17
CA GLN A 143 1.85 24.80 2.79
C GLN A 143 0.34 24.53 2.94
N GLU A 144 -0.14 24.45 4.17
CA GLU A 144 -1.58 24.40 4.43
C GLU A 144 -2.21 25.78 4.22
N LYS A 145 -3.29 25.83 3.43
CA LYS A 145 -4.00 27.06 3.07
C LYS A 145 -5.51 26.86 3.13
N TRP A 146 -6.22 27.98 3.06
CA TRP A 146 -7.68 28.04 3.09
C TRP A 146 -8.17 28.85 1.90
N THR A 147 -9.24 28.39 1.27
CA THR A 147 -9.98 29.19 0.29
C THR A 147 -10.69 30.35 1.01
N SER A 148 -11.15 31.35 0.27
CA SER A 148 -11.89 32.49 0.85
C SER A 148 -13.18 32.07 1.56
N ASP A 149 -13.74 30.91 1.19
CA ASP A 149 -14.90 30.30 1.81
C ASP A 149 -14.57 29.26 2.91
N GLY A 150 -13.30 29.12 3.29
CA GLY A 150 -12.88 28.37 4.47
C GLY A 150 -12.57 26.89 4.26
N ARG A 151 -12.54 26.38 3.01
CA ARG A 151 -12.11 25.01 2.71
C ARG A 151 -10.59 24.91 2.77
N LYS A 152 -10.09 23.89 3.49
CA LYS A 152 -8.66 23.64 3.65
C LYS A 152 -8.09 22.94 2.41
N TYR A 153 -6.88 23.29 2.01
CA TYR A 153 -6.11 22.60 0.99
C TYR A 153 -4.61 22.71 1.29
N GLN A 154 -3.80 22.05 0.47
CA GLN A 154 -2.34 22.14 0.55
C GLN A 154 -1.73 22.42 -0.83
N GLU A 155 -0.60 23.14 -0.84
CA GLU A 155 0.19 23.42 -2.04
C GLU A 155 1.68 23.41 -1.73
N GLY A 156 2.51 23.25 -2.75
CA GLY A 156 3.96 23.13 -2.65
C GLY A 156 4.63 24.46 -2.34
N GLU A 157 5.84 24.66 -2.89
CA GLU A 157 6.60 25.89 -2.66
C GLU A 157 5.96 27.08 -3.41
N GLY A 158 5.52 26.85 -4.65
CA GLY A 158 4.75 27.80 -5.46
C GLY A 158 3.24 27.58 -5.39
N SER A 159 2.47 28.65 -5.59
CA SER A 159 0.99 28.60 -5.65
C SER A 159 0.44 27.82 -6.84
N ASP A 160 1.29 27.49 -7.81
CA ASP A 160 1.00 26.68 -8.99
C ASP A 160 1.61 25.26 -8.89
N GLN A 161 2.05 24.86 -7.70
CA GLN A 161 2.64 23.56 -7.45
C GLN A 161 1.74 22.79 -6.49
N LEU A 162 1.18 21.67 -6.95
CA LEU A 162 0.44 20.72 -6.10
C LEU A 162 1.29 19.50 -5.77
N TYR A 163 2.60 19.69 -5.73
CA TYR A 163 3.63 18.68 -5.52
C TYR A 163 4.79 19.27 -4.71
N LEU A 164 5.59 18.39 -4.12
CA LEU A 164 6.92 18.74 -3.59
C LEU A 164 7.97 18.36 -4.63
N GLU A 165 9.01 19.18 -4.79
CA GLU A 165 10.04 18.96 -5.81
C GLU A 165 11.45 19.00 -5.19
N TRP A 166 12.31 18.05 -5.59
CA TRP A 166 13.74 18.04 -5.31
C TRP A 166 14.50 18.11 -6.64
N ARG A 167 15.63 18.80 -6.65
CA ARG A 167 16.54 18.85 -7.79
C ARG A 167 17.76 18.03 -7.45
N LEU A 168 17.92 16.89 -8.12
CA LEU A 168 18.93 15.90 -7.77
C LEU A 168 19.83 15.61 -8.97
N ALA A 169 21.14 15.65 -8.74
CA ALA A 169 22.10 15.05 -9.65
C ALA A 169 21.86 13.54 -9.71
N TYR A 170 21.86 12.99 -10.92
CA TYR A 170 21.62 11.57 -11.09
C TYR A 170 22.74 10.72 -10.48
N GLN A 171 22.35 9.78 -9.61
CA GLN A 171 23.20 8.69 -9.14
C GLN A 171 22.38 7.39 -9.19
N PRO A 172 22.89 6.33 -9.82
CA PRO A 172 22.20 5.04 -9.85
C PRO A 172 21.86 4.53 -8.45
N GLY A 173 20.77 3.80 -8.35
CA GLY A 173 20.33 3.12 -7.14
C GLY A 173 18.86 3.38 -6.86
N GLU A 174 18.52 3.72 -5.61
CA GLU A 174 17.12 3.86 -5.17
C GLU A 174 16.83 5.30 -4.77
N LEU A 175 15.74 5.85 -5.31
CA LEU A 175 15.00 6.93 -4.67
C LEU A 175 13.85 6.32 -3.87
N ARG A 176 13.77 6.69 -2.60
CA ARG A 176 12.68 6.30 -1.70
C ARG A 176 12.08 7.54 -1.09
N VAL A 177 10.76 7.64 -1.08
CA VAL A 177 10.03 8.75 -0.44
C VAL A 177 9.17 8.21 0.68
N VAL A 178 9.14 8.94 1.79
CA VAL A 178 8.37 8.61 2.98
C VAL A 178 7.46 9.78 3.30
N ALA A 179 6.17 9.50 3.37
CA ALA A 179 5.14 10.45 3.77
C ALA A 179 4.79 10.25 5.25
N TYR A 180 4.59 11.37 5.96
CA TYR A 180 4.32 11.36 7.39
C TYR A 180 2.98 12.04 7.72
N ASP A 181 2.33 11.58 8.78
CA ASP A 181 1.21 12.31 9.39
C ASP A 181 1.71 13.54 10.20
N ARG A 182 0.76 14.24 10.83
CA ARG A 182 1.05 15.40 11.69
C ARG A 182 1.74 15.03 13.01
N GLN A 183 1.61 13.77 13.44
CA GLN A 183 2.24 13.21 14.64
C GLN A 183 3.68 12.72 14.35
N GLY A 184 4.10 12.72 13.09
CA GLY A 184 5.41 12.28 12.64
C GLY A 184 5.50 10.78 12.38
N GLN A 185 4.38 10.05 12.35
CA GLN A 185 4.36 8.64 11.97
C GLN A 185 4.35 8.47 10.46
N ILE A 186 4.95 7.39 9.98
CA ILE A 186 4.95 7.04 8.56
C ILE A 186 3.54 6.57 8.16
N VAL A 187 2.98 7.17 7.12
CA VAL A 187 1.65 6.82 6.59
C VAL A 187 1.69 6.20 5.21
N ALA A 188 2.72 6.49 4.41
CA ALA A 188 2.93 5.88 3.11
C ALA A 188 4.39 5.97 2.68
N GLU A 189 4.81 5.06 1.81
CA GLU A 189 6.12 5.08 1.16
C GLU A 189 5.98 4.74 -0.32
N ASP A 190 6.87 5.29 -1.15
CA ASP A 190 7.00 4.94 -2.56
C ASP A 190 8.48 4.97 -2.98
N ARG A 191 8.82 4.28 -4.07
CA ARG A 191 10.20 4.18 -4.54
C ARG A 191 10.33 3.96 -6.03
N VAL A 192 11.44 4.43 -6.58
CA VAL A 192 11.92 4.08 -7.92
C VAL A 192 13.37 3.65 -7.86
N VAL A 193 13.70 2.58 -8.60
CA VAL A 193 15.02 1.97 -8.60
C VAL A 193 15.60 2.04 -10.01
N THR A 194 16.90 2.32 -10.13
CA THR A 194 17.63 2.20 -11.39
C THR A 194 17.65 0.74 -11.83
N ALA A 195 16.90 0.42 -12.88
CA ALA A 195 16.87 -0.93 -13.42
C ALA A 195 18.12 -1.25 -14.26
N GLY A 196 18.55 -2.50 -14.21
CA GLY A 196 19.56 -3.06 -15.09
C GLY A 196 19.04 -3.32 -16.51
N LYS A 197 19.75 -4.19 -17.24
CA LYS A 197 19.31 -4.62 -18.57
C LYS A 197 18.07 -5.53 -18.46
N PRO A 198 17.12 -5.44 -19.41
CA PRO A 198 16.02 -6.40 -19.53
C PRO A 198 16.50 -7.85 -19.45
N ALA A 199 15.85 -8.65 -18.60
CA ALA A 199 16.21 -10.06 -18.39
C ALA A 199 15.00 -11.00 -18.34
N LYS A 200 13.85 -10.56 -17.80
CA LYS A 200 12.66 -11.42 -17.61
C LYS A 200 11.35 -10.67 -17.79
N ILE A 201 10.26 -11.42 -17.99
CA ILE A 201 8.90 -10.89 -18.09
C ILE A 201 8.21 -11.02 -16.73
N GLY A 202 7.74 -9.90 -16.18
CA GLY A 202 6.85 -9.86 -15.01
C GLY A 202 5.39 -10.06 -15.44
N LEU A 203 4.58 -10.69 -14.60
CA LEU A 203 3.16 -10.95 -14.84
C LEU A 203 2.35 -10.56 -13.63
N HIS A 204 1.29 -9.79 -13.84
CA HIS A 204 0.35 -9.37 -12.81
C HIS A 204 -1.07 -9.43 -13.36
N ALA A 205 -1.97 -10.04 -12.61
CA ALA A 205 -3.41 -10.02 -12.88
C ALA A 205 -4.15 -9.65 -11.60
N GLU A 206 -5.24 -8.89 -11.75
CA GLU A 206 -6.09 -8.47 -10.63
C GLU A 206 -6.79 -9.66 -9.95
N ARG A 207 -7.02 -10.73 -10.71
CA ARG A 207 -7.64 -11.98 -10.26
C ARG A 207 -7.10 -13.17 -11.06
N THR A 208 -7.38 -14.38 -10.60
CA THR A 208 -6.93 -15.64 -11.22
C THR A 208 -8.08 -16.51 -11.73
N GLN A 209 -9.31 -16.02 -11.64
CA GLN A 209 -10.52 -16.73 -12.02
C GLN A 209 -11.37 -15.89 -12.99
N LEU A 210 -11.95 -16.56 -13.98
CA LEU A 210 -12.92 -16.05 -14.93
C LEU A 210 -14.24 -16.81 -14.77
N GLU A 211 -15.35 -16.08 -14.84
CA GLU A 211 -16.65 -16.70 -15.00
C GLU A 211 -16.78 -17.33 -16.39
N PRO A 212 -17.39 -18.52 -16.53
CA PRO A 212 -17.49 -19.24 -17.80
C PRO A 212 -18.70 -18.76 -18.62
N ASP A 213 -19.00 -17.45 -18.59
CA ASP A 213 -20.17 -16.84 -19.22
C ASP A 213 -19.90 -16.32 -20.65
N GLY A 214 -18.64 -16.40 -21.10
CA GLY A 214 -18.18 -15.92 -22.41
C GLY A 214 -18.07 -14.40 -22.52
N GLN A 215 -18.32 -13.65 -21.44
CA GLN A 215 -18.33 -12.19 -21.39
C GLN A 215 -17.34 -11.64 -20.36
N ASP A 216 -17.04 -12.40 -19.31
CA ASP A 216 -16.13 -12.00 -18.26
C ASP A 216 -14.70 -11.81 -18.77
N LEU A 217 -14.04 -10.75 -18.29
CA LEU A 217 -12.73 -10.31 -18.79
C LEU A 217 -11.72 -10.17 -17.64
N LEU A 218 -10.53 -10.71 -17.86
CA LEU A 218 -9.38 -10.58 -16.97
C LEU A 218 -8.29 -9.80 -17.68
N TYR A 219 -7.79 -8.75 -17.01
CA TYR A 219 -6.63 -8.00 -17.45
C TYR A 219 -5.36 -8.65 -16.89
N LEU A 220 -4.47 -9.04 -17.80
CA LEU A 220 -3.16 -9.60 -17.47
C LEU A 220 -2.10 -8.61 -17.98
N TYR A 221 -1.38 -7.99 -17.05
CA TYR A 221 -0.33 -7.03 -17.31
C TYR A 221 1.03 -7.74 -17.44
N PHE A 222 1.87 -7.20 -18.30
CA PHE A 222 3.19 -7.73 -18.61
C PHE A 222 4.24 -6.65 -18.44
N ASP A 223 5.20 -6.89 -17.57
CA ASP A 223 6.34 -6.00 -17.33
C ASP A 223 7.61 -6.58 -17.95
N VAL A 224 8.53 -5.70 -18.31
CA VAL A 224 9.92 -6.11 -18.60
C VAL A 224 10.76 -5.75 -17.40
N LEU A 225 11.35 -6.78 -16.78
CA LEU A 225 12.14 -6.66 -15.57
C LEU A 225 13.61 -6.97 -15.84
N ASP A 226 14.50 -6.38 -15.05
CA ASP A 226 15.90 -6.79 -15.00
C ASP A 226 16.09 -8.11 -14.22
N LYS A 227 17.35 -8.56 -14.11
CA LYS A 227 17.69 -9.79 -13.38
C LYS A 227 17.25 -9.75 -11.90
N ASP A 228 17.31 -8.59 -11.27
CA ASP A 228 17.04 -8.38 -9.85
C ASP A 228 15.54 -8.14 -9.58
N GLY A 229 14.72 -8.02 -10.63
CA GLY A 229 13.27 -7.85 -10.54
C GLY A 229 12.79 -6.41 -10.66
N ASN A 230 13.66 -5.46 -11.01
CA ASN A 230 13.26 -4.06 -11.17
C ASN A 230 12.63 -3.83 -12.55
N TRP A 231 11.55 -3.06 -12.59
CA TRP A 231 10.90 -2.66 -13.83
C TRP A 231 11.82 -1.78 -14.68
N VAL A 232 11.96 -2.13 -15.96
CA VAL A 232 12.81 -1.39 -16.91
C VAL A 232 11.97 -0.33 -17.63
N PRO A 233 12.07 0.96 -17.26
CA PRO A 233 11.14 2.01 -17.71
C PRO A 233 11.19 2.32 -19.21
N SER A 234 12.30 1.97 -19.88
CA SER A 234 12.52 2.23 -21.30
C SER A 234 12.35 0.99 -22.18
N ALA A 235 11.91 -0.13 -21.61
CA ALA A 235 11.74 -1.36 -22.35
C ALA A 235 10.66 -1.22 -23.44
N SER A 236 11.00 -1.70 -24.63
CA SER A 236 10.11 -1.72 -25.81
C SER A 236 10.17 -3.07 -26.53
N ASN A 237 10.44 -4.13 -25.77
CA ASN A 237 10.55 -5.49 -26.27
C ASN A 237 9.22 -5.96 -26.88
N GLN A 238 9.30 -6.56 -28.07
CA GLN A 238 8.13 -7.21 -28.66
C GLN A 238 7.83 -8.51 -27.92
N LEU A 239 6.63 -8.59 -27.33
CA LEU A 239 6.14 -9.78 -26.64
C LEU A 239 5.30 -10.66 -27.57
N HIS A 240 5.47 -11.97 -27.42
CA HIS A 240 4.68 -12.99 -28.12
C HIS A 240 3.86 -13.78 -27.12
N PHE A 241 2.56 -13.88 -27.37
CA PHE A 241 1.61 -14.54 -26.49
C PHE A 241 1.11 -15.85 -27.09
N LYS A 242 1.04 -16.89 -26.27
CA LYS A 242 0.36 -18.14 -26.60
C LYS A 242 -0.63 -18.46 -25.49
N ILE A 243 -1.89 -18.68 -25.86
CA ILE A 243 -2.92 -19.15 -24.94
C ILE A 243 -3.24 -20.62 -25.24
N GLU A 244 -3.25 -21.44 -24.19
CA GLU A 244 -3.67 -22.83 -24.23
C GLU A 244 -4.90 -22.94 -23.33
N GLY A 245 -5.94 -23.60 -23.82
CA GLY A 245 -7.14 -23.86 -23.05
C GLY A 245 -8.33 -22.94 -23.37
N PRO A 246 -9.33 -22.95 -22.48
CA PRO A 246 -10.70 -22.48 -22.71
C PRO A 246 -10.93 -20.97 -22.53
N ALA A 247 -9.96 -20.17 -22.93
CA ALA A 247 -10.12 -18.73 -23.06
C ALA A 247 -9.41 -18.25 -24.30
N ARG A 248 -9.72 -17.02 -24.70
CA ARG A 248 -9.11 -16.37 -25.85
C ARG A 248 -8.56 -15.01 -25.47
N ILE A 249 -7.49 -14.62 -26.13
CA ILE A 249 -6.98 -13.27 -26.06
C ILE A 249 -7.89 -12.40 -26.93
N VAL A 250 -8.70 -11.54 -26.30
CA VAL A 250 -9.60 -10.62 -27.01
C VAL A 250 -8.94 -9.28 -27.36
N GLY A 251 -7.81 -8.96 -26.74
CA GLY A 251 -7.08 -7.72 -26.95
C GLY A 251 -5.66 -7.77 -26.39
N VAL A 252 -4.76 -7.01 -27.01
CA VAL A 252 -3.43 -6.65 -26.48
C VAL A 252 -3.25 -5.15 -26.63
N ASP A 253 -2.64 -4.50 -25.65
CA ASP A 253 -2.41 -3.05 -25.66
C ASP A 253 -1.15 -2.70 -24.86
N ASN A 254 -0.57 -1.55 -25.16
CA ASN A 254 0.54 -0.94 -24.42
C ASN A 254 0.32 0.57 -24.16
N GLY A 255 -0.86 1.10 -24.49
CA GLY A 255 -1.20 2.51 -24.25
C GLY A 255 -0.50 3.50 -25.16
N ARG A 256 0.45 3.06 -26.00
CA ARG A 256 1.27 3.94 -26.82
C ARG A 256 0.49 4.51 -27.99
N GLN A 257 0.29 5.83 -27.96
CA GLN A 257 -0.50 6.58 -28.93
C GLN A 257 0.01 6.48 -30.37
N ALA A 258 1.34 6.43 -30.52
CA ALA A 258 2.04 6.28 -31.79
C ALA A 258 2.20 4.82 -32.24
N SER A 259 1.78 3.82 -31.46
CA SER A 259 1.84 2.42 -31.90
C SER A 259 0.78 2.15 -32.97
N ARG A 260 1.16 1.45 -34.03
CA ARG A 260 0.24 0.90 -35.06
C ARG A 260 0.12 -0.63 -34.97
N GLU A 261 0.51 -1.19 -33.85
CA GLU A 261 0.30 -2.61 -33.56
C GLU A 261 -1.21 -2.92 -33.50
N ARG A 262 -1.57 -4.16 -33.84
CA ARG A 262 -2.99 -4.58 -33.85
C ARG A 262 -3.45 -4.87 -32.43
N TYR A 263 -4.65 -4.40 -32.10
CA TYR A 263 -5.30 -4.74 -30.83
C TYR A 263 -5.75 -6.21 -30.76
N GLN A 264 -6.24 -6.83 -31.84
CA GLN A 264 -6.88 -8.15 -31.79
C GLN A 264 -5.93 -9.34 -32.01
N ALA A 265 -6.17 -10.43 -31.25
CA ALA A 265 -5.55 -11.75 -31.42
C ALA A 265 -6.62 -12.86 -31.65
N GLN A 266 -6.20 -14.06 -32.07
CA GLN A 266 -7.06 -15.16 -32.57
C GLN A 266 -7.80 -15.97 -31.47
N SER A 267 -8.93 -16.59 -31.85
CA SER A 267 -10.01 -17.12 -30.99
C SER A 267 -10.05 -18.65 -30.83
N LEU A 268 -10.49 -19.15 -29.65
CA LEU A 268 -11.06 -20.49 -29.40
C LEU A 268 -12.06 -20.42 -28.21
N GLU A 269 -13.05 -21.32 -28.16
CA GLU A 269 -14.09 -21.43 -27.11
C GLU A 269 -14.06 -22.83 -26.47
N GLN A 270 -14.06 -22.91 -25.12
CA GLN A 270 -14.45 -24.06 -24.26
C GLN A 270 -14.32 -23.65 -22.78
N ALA A 271 -14.43 -24.54 -21.78
CA ALA A 271 -14.24 -24.29 -20.32
C ALA A 271 -13.13 -25.18 -19.71
N GLY A 272 -12.47 -24.79 -18.58
CA GLY A 272 -11.29 -25.48 -17.99
C GLY A 272 -10.04 -24.62 -17.68
N GLN A 273 -8.84 -25.24 -17.55
CA GLN A 273 -7.59 -24.53 -17.21
C GLN A 273 -6.98 -23.83 -18.43
N VAL A 274 -6.70 -22.54 -18.28
CA VAL A 274 -6.08 -21.71 -19.29
C VAL A 274 -4.64 -21.40 -18.88
N ARG A 275 -3.70 -21.56 -19.80
CA ARG A 275 -2.31 -21.12 -19.62
C ARG A 275 -1.97 -20.07 -20.67
N VAL A 276 -1.58 -18.90 -20.21
CA VAL A 276 -1.01 -17.83 -21.05
C VAL A 276 0.51 -17.87 -20.91
N LYS A 277 1.23 -18.00 -22.01
CA LYS A 277 2.70 -17.91 -22.07
C LYS A 277 3.09 -16.62 -22.79
N ALA A 278 3.98 -15.84 -22.20
CA ALA A 278 4.62 -14.69 -22.82
C ALA A 278 6.11 -14.97 -23.03
N SER A 279 6.62 -14.57 -24.19
CA SER A 279 8.04 -14.72 -24.53
C SER A 279 8.52 -13.52 -25.35
N ALA A 280 9.80 -13.20 -25.22
CA ALA A 280 10.47 -12.20 -26.03
C ALA A 280 11.92 -12.62 -26.26
N ARG A 281 12.51 -12.19 -27.37
CA ARG A 281 13.91 -12.54 -27.68
C ARG A 281 14.84 -12.01 -26.58
N GLY A 282 15.59 -12.93 -25.96
CA GLY A 282 16.58 -12.60 -24.94
C GLY A 282 16.01 -12.37 -23.54
N LEU A 283 14.71 -12.61 -23.32
CA LEU A 283 14.10 -12.60 -21.99
C LEU A 283 13.72 -14.01 -21.55
N GLU A 284 13.80 -14.28 -20.26
CA GLU A 284 13.19 -15.47 -19.66
C GLU A 284 11.67 -15.43 -19.86
N PRO A 285 11.06 -16.48 -20.44
CA PRO A 285 9.63 -16.52 -20.69
C PRO A 285 8.85 -16.67 -19.39
N ALA A 286 7.62 -16.16 -19.38
CA ALA A 286 6.74 -16.21 -18.22
C ALA A 286 5.42 -16.92 -18.59
N SER A 287 4.81 -17.59 -17.62
CA SER A 287 3.52 -18.25 -17.81
C SER A 287 2.56 -17.97 -16.66
N PHE A 288 1.30 -17.71 -17.00
CA PHE A 288 0.20 -17.49 -16.07
C PHE A 288 -0.88 -18.54 -16.29
N ASP A 289 -1.31 -19.17 -15.20
CA ASP A 289 -2.42 -20.13 -15.21
C ASP A 289 -3.66 -19.45 -14.62
N LEU A 290 -4.78 -19.52 -15.34
CA LEU A 290 -6.08 -19.02 -14.87
C LEU A 290 -7.16 -20.08 -15.07
N LEU A 291 -8.22 -20.00 -14.28
CA LEU A 291 -9.34 -20.94 -14.32
C LEU A 291 -10.57 -20.27 -14.95
N VAL A 292 -11.24 -20.96 -15.88
CA VAL A 292 -12.53 -20.55 -16.44
C VAL A 292 -13.62 -21.47 -15.89
N GLY A 293 -14.51 -20.92 -15.07
CA GLY A 293 -15.58 -21.66 -14.38
C GLY A 293 -15.17 -22.34 -13.08
N GLU A 294 -16.11 -23.08 -12.48
CA GLU A 294 -15.79 -24.02 -11.41
C GLU A 294 -15.05 -25.22 -12.00
N ALA A 295 -14.12 -25.79 -11.21
CA ALA A 295 -13.34 -26.93 -11.65
C ALA A 295 -14.28 -28.08 -12.08
N PHE A 296 -14.21 -28.50 -13.34
CA PHE A 296 -14.82 -29.77 -13.75
C PHE A 296 -14.32 -30.88 -12.82
N ASP A 297 -15.24 -31.74 -12.40
CA ASP A 297 -15.00 -32.99 -11.68
C ASP A 297 -14.08 -33.91 -12.49
N CYS A 298 -12.80 -33.58 -12.49
CA CYS A 298 -11.72 -34.44 -12.95
C CYS A 298 -11.21 -35.17 -11.72
N GLN A 299 -11.43 -36.48 -11.71
CA GLN A 299 -10.91 -37.45 -10.74
C GLN A 299 -9.48 -37.05 -10.29
N PRO A 300 -9.22 -36.96 -8.98
CA PRO A 300 -8.05 -36.28 -8.47
C PRO A 300 -6.77 -37.06 -8.81
N VAL A 301 -5.97 -36.52 -9.71
CA VAL A 301 -4.52 -36.70 -9.62
C VAL A 301 -4.04 -35.61 -8.67
N LYS A 302 -3.96 -35.96 -7.38
CA LYS A 302 -3.52 -35.07 -6.30
C LYS A 302 -2.15 -34.47 -6.62
N ASN A 303 -2.13 -33.20 -7.00
CA ASN A 303 -1.03 -32.29 -6.70
C ASN A 303 -1.64 -31.04 -6.07
N GLN A 304 -2.04 -31.17 -4.80
CA GLN A 304 -2.34 -30.02 -3.96
C GLN A 304 -1.04 -29.22 -3.81
N ARG A 305 -1.01 -27.98 -4.31
CA ARG A 305 -0.05 -26.98 -3.79
C ARG A 305 -0.46 -26.70 -2.34
N LEU A 306 0.04 -27.52 -1.44
CA LEU A 306 -0.08 -27.30 -0.01
C LEU A 306 0.77 -26.06 0.32
N LEU A 307 0.23 -25.10 1.08
CA LEU A 307 1.06 -24.08 1.71
C LEU A 307 1.40 -24.58 3.10
N GLU A 308 2.57 -24.21 3.61
CA GLU A 308 2.99 -24.51 4.96
C GLU A 308 3.54 -23.26 5.66
N ILE A 309 3.28 -23.17 6.95
CA ILE A 309 3.87 -22.15 7.81
C ILE A 309 5.32 -22.59 8.09
N ARG A 310 6.29 -21.75 7.75
CA ARG A 310 7.69 -21.96 8.11
C ARG A 310 8.13 -20.88 9.09
N VAL A 311 8.86 -21.30 10.11
CA VAL A 311 9.51 -20.45 11.10
C VAL A 311 10.99 -20.76 11.07
N ASP A 312 11.81 -19.72 10.95
CA ASP A 312 13.26 -19.87 10.99
C ASP A 312 13.68 -20.43 12.36
N ASP A 313 14.65 -21.36 12.36
CA ASP A 313 15.18 -22.02 13.55
C ASP A 313 14.11 -22.69 14.46
N GLN A 314 13.05 -23.24 13.85
CA GLN A 314 11.92 -23.90 14.53
C GLN A 314 12.30 -24.90 15.64
N ALA A 315 13.43 -25.62 15.51
CA ALA A 315 13.84 -26.65 16.48
C ALA A 315 14.48 -26.10 17.77
N GLY A 316 14.84 -24.81 17.80
CA GLY A 316 15.59 -24.19 18.89
C GLY A 316 14.93 -22.95 19.50
N LEU A 317 13.62 -22.77 19.28
CA LEU A 317 12.91 -21.57 19.75
C LEU A 317 12.89 -21.50 21.27
N GLN A 318 13.35 -20.37 21.77
CA GLN A 318 13.37 -20.03 23.18
C GLN A 318 12.58 -18.75 23.41
N GLU A 319 12.11 -18.57 24.63
CA GLU A 319 11.53 -17.32 25.09
C GLU A 319 12.49 -16.13 24.83
N GLY A 320 11.94 -15.01 24.36
CA GLY A 320 12.69 -13.84 23.91
C GLY A 320 13.15 -13.89 22.45
N ALA A 321 13.08 -15.05 21.78
CA ALA A 321 13.44 -15.15 20.36
C ALA A 321 12.45 -14.42 19.45
N SER A 322 12.95 -13.92 18.32
CA SER A 322 12.15 -13.22 17.30
C SER A 322 12.46 -13.74 15.88
N PRO A 323 12.26 -15.04 15.59
CA PRO A 323 12.50 -15.60 14.26
C PRO A 323 11.58 -15.01 13.18
N ALA A 324 12.03 -15.07 11.93
CA ALA A 324 11.14 -14.78 10.81
C ALA A 324 10.12 -15.92 10.64
N ILE A 325 8.88 -15.54 10.29
CA ILE A 325 7.77 -16.45 10.00
C ILE A 325 7.14 -16.09 8.67
N GLY A 326 6.68 -17.09 7.92
CA GLY A 326 5.98 -16.89 6.66
C GLY A 326 5.14 -18.08 6.22
N LEU A 327 4.24 -17.83 5.27
CA LEU A 327 3.47 -18.87 4.58
C LEU A 327 4.11 -19.14 3.22
N TYR A 328 4.52 -20.39 2.99
CA TYR A 328 5.32 -20.79 1.82
C TYR A 328 4.63 -21.93 1.06
N PRO A 329 4.84 -22.03 -0.27
CA PRO A 329 4.46 -23.22 -1.03
C PRO A 329 5.26 -24.45 -0.61
N GLN A 330 4.58 -25.58 -0.40
CA GLN A 330 5.20 -26.89 -0.36
C GLN A 330 5.58 -27.30 -1.79
N THR A 331 6.84 -27.10 -2.15
CA THR A 331 7.48 -27.81 -3.27
C THR A 331 8.83 -28.33 -2.85
N VAL A 332 9.13 -29.56 -3.28
CA VAL A 332 10.24 -30.41 -2.81
C VAL A 332 11.62 -29.86 -3.19
N ASP A 333 11.73 -28.92 -4.13
CA ASP A 333 13.02 -28.31 -4.45
C ASP A 333 12.83 -26.84 -4.86
N ASN A 334 13.53 -25.94 -4.16
CA ASN A 334 13.72 -24.50 -4.38
C ASN A 334 12.66 -23.51 -3.80
N PRO A 335 13.04 -22.59 -2.88
CA PRO A 335 12.10 -21.68 -2.19
C PRO A 335 12.26 -20.22 -2.66
N VAL A 336 11.26 -19.58 -3.29
CA VAL A 336 11.38 -18.12 -3.56
C VAL A 336 10.09 -17.29 -3.36
N ASN A 337 8.88 -17.83 -3.36
CA ASN A 337 7.69 -16.97 -3.21
C ASN A 337 7.04 -17.13 -1.82
N LYS A 338 7.46 -16.27 -0.87
CA LYS A 338 6.77 -16.05 0.40
C LYS A 338 5.51 -15.22 0.13
N VAL A 339 4.36 -15.63 0.66
CA VAL A 339 3.14 -14.81 0.63
C VAL A 339 3.42 -13.50 1.37
N GLY A 340 2.99 -12.36 0.83
CA GLY A 340 3.19 -11.05 1.48
C GLY A 340 2.63 -11.06 2.90
N ASN A 341 3.43 -10.64 3.89
CA ASN A 341 3.03 -10.75 5.30
C ASN A 341 1.76 -9.96 5.66
N SER A 342 1.43 -8.93 4.87
CA SER A 342 0.19 -8.14 5.00
C SER A 342 -1.04 -8.83 4.43
N GLU A 343 -0.86 -9.92 3.67
CA GLU A 343 -1.95 -10.68 3.05
C GLU A 343 -2.40 -11.87 3.90
N VAL A 344 -1.64 -12.23 4.93
CA VAL A 344 -1.91 -13.37 5.81
C VAL A 344 -2.37 -12.88 7.17
N PHE A 345 -3.54 -13.34 7.61
CA PHE A 345 -4.01 -13.12 8.97
C PHE A 345 -3.45 -14.22 9.88
N TRP A 346 -2.75 -13.82 10.93
CA TRP A 346 -2.09 -14.75 11.85
C TRP A 346 -2.82 -14.78 13.19
N GLU A 347 -3.09 -15.98 13.69
CA GLU A 347 -3.63 -16.21 15.02
C GLU A 347 -2.72 -17.17 15.79
N THR A 348 -2.44 -16.84 17.04
CA THR A 348 -1.64 -17.69 17.94
C THR A 348 -2.50 -18.14 19.10
N SER A 349 -2.41 -19.40 19.47
CA SER A 349 -3.12 -20.00 20.60
C SER A 349 -2.24 -21.06 21.28
N GLY A 350 -2.59 -21.51 22.48
CA GLY A 350 -1.81 -22.50 23.23
C GLY A 350 -1.41 -22.00 24.62
N SER A 351 -0.48 -22.71 25.26
CA SER A 351 0.04 -22.36 26.58
C SER A 351 1.16 -21.32 26.52
N ALA A 352 1.86 -21.22 25.40
CA ALA A 352 2.82 -20.16 25.12
C ALA A 352 2.15 -18.91 24.53
N HIS A 353 2.61 -17.74 24.95
CA HIS A 353 2.23 -16.46 24.34
C HIS A 353 3.27 -16.06 23.30
N ALA A 354 2.79 -15.76 22.09
CA ALA A 354 3.61 -15.18 21.03
C ALA A 354 2.78 -14.15 20.24
N ILE A 355 3.44 -13.24 19.55
CA ILE A 355 2.79 -12.30 18.63
C ILE A 355 3.50 -12.32 17.29
N ILE A 356 2.76 -12.21 16.20
CA ILE A 356 3.32 -12.13 14.86
C ILE A 356 3.11 -10.72 14.32
N LYS A 357 4.19 -10.01 14.00
CA LYS A 357 4.15 -8.65 13.43
C LYS A 357 5.18 -8.52 12.32
N GLN A 358 4.77 -7.97 11.17
CA GLN A 358 5.64 -7.72 10.02
C GLN A 358 6.47 -8.94 9.56
N GLY A 359 5.94 -10.16 9.75
CA GLY A 359 6.63 -11.41 9.39
C GLY A 359 7.66 -11.89 10.41
N VAL A 360 7.62 -11.38 11.64
CA VAL A 360 8.45 -11.80 12.76
C VAL A 360 7.54 -12.39 13.84
N LEU A 361 7.87 -13.58 14.32
CA LEU A 361 7.22 -14.24 15.45
C LEU A 361 7.99 -13.88 16.72
N HIS A 362 7.40 -13.10 17.62
CA HIS A 362 8.00 -12.79 18.91
C HIS A 362 7.53 -13.80 19.95
N CYS A 363 8.44 -14.64 20.44
CA CYS A 363 8.19 -15.68 21.43
C CYS A 363 8.24 -15.07 22.85
N LEU A 364 7.08 -14.80 23.46
CA LEU A 364 6.99 -14.02 24.70
C LEU A 364 6.93 -14.87 25.97
N SER A 365 6.51 -16.14 25.87
CA SER A 365 6.58 -17.10 26.96
C SER A 365 6.85 -18.53 26.47
N ALA A 366 7.41 -19.36 27.34
CA ALA A 366 7.60 -20.79 27.08
C ALA A 366 6.27 -21.57 27.07
N GLY A 367 6.25 -22.72 26.39
CA GLY A 367 5.10 -23.63 26.28
C GLY A 367 4.75 -24.05 24.85
N ASP A 368 3.57 -24.65 24.70
CA ASP A 368 3.01 -25.08 23.42
C ASP A 368 2.42 -23.88 22.67
N LEU A 369 2.78 -23.71 21.40
CA LEU A 369 2.25 -22.68 20.53
C LEU A 369 1.61 -23.30 19.29
N ALA A 370 0.30 -23.09 19.11
CA ALA A 370 -0.41 -23.34 17.87
C ALA A 370 -0.52 -22.03 17.07
N ILE A 371 -0.07 -22.05 15.82
CA ILE A 371 -0.14 -20.92 14.90
C ILE A 371 -1.10 -21.26 13.78
N HIS A 372 -2.07 -20.39 13.55
CA HIS A 372 -2.99 -20.44 12.41
C HIS A 372 -2.68 -19.28 11.46
N ALA A 373 -2.59 -19.59 10.18
CA ALA A 373 -2.46 -18.63 9.10
C ALA A 373 -3.70 -18.71 8.22
N ILE A 374 -4.44 -17.61 8.11
CA ILE A 374 -5.62 -17.49 7.27
C ILE A 374 -5.22 -16.69 6.03
N TYR A 375 -5.27 -17.33 4.87
CA TYR A 375 -4.94 -16.74 3.59
C TYR A 375 -5.96 -17.18 2.54
N GLN A 376 -6.56 -16.22 1.83
CA GLN A 376 -7.60 -16.47 0.83
C GLN A 376 -8.74 -17.38 1.33
N GLY A 377 -9.18 -17.18 2.58
CA GLY A 377 -10.25 -17.97 3.20
C GLY A 377 -9.89 -19.41 3.59
N LYS A 378 -8.62 -19.81 3.46
CA LYS A 378 -8.11 -21.11 3.93
C LYS A 378 -7.25 -20.94 5.17
N THR A 379 -7.40 -21.87 6.10
CA THR A 379 -6.62 -21.91 7.34
C THR A 379 -5.52 -22.97 7.25
N TYR A 380 -4.29 -22.54 7.48
CA TYR A 380 -3.10 -23.39 7.64
C TYR A 380 -2.70 -23.38 9.09
N GLN A 381 -2.19 -24.50 9.62
CA GLN A 381 -1.82 -24.59 11.02
C GLN A 381 -0.45 -25.26 11.20
N THR A 382 0.30 -24.81 12.19
CA THR A 382 1.53 -25.47 12.65
C THR A 382 1.62 -25.39 14.17
N HIS A 383 2.36 -26.32 14.76
CA HIS A 383 2.60 -26.38 16.20
C HIS A 383 4.10 -26.25 16.47
N LEU A 384 4.44 -25.39 17.42
CA LEU A 384 5.81 -25.12 17.87
C LEU A 384 5.90 -25.33 19.38
N GLN A 385 7.11 -25.64 19.82
CA GLN A 385 7.48 -25.65 21.24
C GLN A 385 8.42 -24.48 21.51
N ILE A 386 8.07 -23.63 22.45
CA ILE A 386 8.95 -22.55 22.92
C ILE A 386 9.56 -23.01 24.24
N ALA A 387 10.87 -23.21 24.25
CA ALA A 387 11.60 -23.57 25.46
C ALA A 387 11.80 -22.34 26.38
N GLU A 388 11.91 -22.60 27.68
CA GLU A 388 12.30 -21.56 28.64
C GLU A 388 13.73 -21.09 28.38
N ASN A 389 13.95 -19.77 28.44
CA ASN A 389 15.28 -19.19 28.24
C ASN A 389 15.86 -18.69 29.56
N THR A 390 16.84 -19.41 30.10
CA THR A 390 17.54 -19.03 31.33
C THR A 390 18.77 -18.14 31.09
N SER A 391 19.03 -17.72 29.85
CA SER A 391 20.26 -17.04 29.43
C SER A 391 20.07 -15.58 28.98
N LEU A 392 18.86 -15.01 29.12
CA LEU A 392 18.53 -13.67 28.65
C LEU A 392 19.26 -12.51 29.36
N GLY A 393 19.99 -12.78 30.44
CA GLY A 393 20.72 -11.77 31.21
C GLY A 393 19.82 -10.99 32.17
N GLN A 394 20.21 -9.75 32.51
CA GLN A 394 19.42 -8.91 33.42
C GLN A 394 18.27 -8.22 32.68
N ALA A 395 17.15 -8.04 33.38
CA ALA A 395 16.04 -7.23 32.90
C ALA A 395 16.43 -5.74 32.93
N VAL A 396 16.16 -5.02 31.84
CA VAL A 396 16.60 -3.61 31.69
C VAL A 396 15.46 -2.62 31.54
N PHE A 397 14.31 -3.06 31.02
CA PHE A 397 13.22 -2.14 30.74
C PHE A 397 11.86 -2.84 30.80
N VAL A 398 10.92 -2.25 31.54
CA VAL A 398 9.53 -2.71 31.57
C VAL A 398 8.74 -1.85 30.59
N ARG A 399 8.08 -2.48 29.60
CA ARG A 399 7.36 -1.73 28.57
C ARG A 399 6.15 -1.00 29.18
N PRO A 400 5.92 0.27 28.80
CA PRO A 400 4.84 1.06 29.37
C PRO A 400 3.48 0.49 28.97
N LEU A 401 2.54 0.49 29.92
CA LEU A 401 1.16 0.06 29.71
C LEU A 401 0.23 1.25 29.86
N ARG A 402 -0.70 1.44 28.90
CA ARG A 402 -1.79 2.41 29.02
C ARG A 402 -3.13 1.70 28.88
N LEU A 403 -4.02 1.91 29.85
CA LEU A 403 -5.34 1.30 29.94
C LEU A 403 -6.41 2.38 29.92
N TYR A 404 -7.59 2.02 29.42
CA TYR A 404 -8.75 2.91 29.41
C TYR A 404 -9.91 2.20 30.11
N THR A 405 -10.63 2.93 30.94
CA THR A 405 -11.81 2.42 31.63
C THR A 405 -12.88 3.49 31.74
N ASP A 406 -14.13 3.07 31.87
CA ASP A 406 -15.23 3.97 32.14
C ASP A 406 -15.24 4.38 33.62
N LYS A 407 -15.84 5.54 33.91
CA LYS A 407 -16.05 6.02 35.28
C LYS A 407 -16.75 4.96 36.14
N GLY A 408 -16.19 4.68 37.32
CA GLY A 408 -16.69 3.67 38.26
C GLY A 408 -16.45 2.22 37.82
N THR A 409 -15.72 1.99 36.74
CA THR A 409 -15.37 0.65 36.25
C THR A 409 -13.89 0.40 36.46
N TYR A 410 -13.54 -0.74 37.06
CA TYR A 410 -12.14 -1.13 37.22
C TYR A 410 -11.52 -1.52 35.88
N PRO A 411 -10.32 -1.01 35.54
CA PRO A 411 -9.61 -1.41 34.33
C PRO A 411 -9.20 -2.89 34.44
N GLN A 412 -9.22 -3.59 33.30
CA GLN A 412 -8.71 -4.96 33.22
C GLN A 412 -7.18 -4.93 33.20
N LEU A 413 -6.57 -4.99 34.38
CA LEU A 413 -5.12 -5.06 34.53
C LEU A 413 -4.60 -6.42 34.05
N PRO A 414 -3.53 -6.46 33.24
CA PRO A 414 -2.99 -7.72 32.75
C PRO A 414 -2.22 -8.44 33.86
N PHE A 415 -2.34 -9.76 33.94
CA PHE A 415 -1.59 -10.58 34.91
C PHE A 415 -0.08 -10.72 34.59
N SER A 416 0.37 -10.19 33.44
CA SER A 416 1.78 -10.13 33.05
C SER A 416 2.06 -8.93 32.14
N VAL A 417 3.28 -8.41 32.20
CA VAL A 417 3.78 -7.31 31.34
C VAL A 417 5.01 -7.72 30.57
N LEU A 418 5.33 -6.98 29.51
CA LEU A 418 6.52 -7.23 28.70
C LEU A 418 7.74 -6.54 29.31
N VAL A 419 8.81 -7.32 29.47
CA VAL A 419 10.10 -6.88 30.00
C VAL A 419 11.17 -7.18 28.96
N ASP A 420 11.95 -6.16 28.60
CA ASP A 420 13.10 -6.26 27.71
C ASP A 420 14.37 -6.53 28.54
N TYR A 421 15.26 -7.38 28.01
CA TYR A 421 16.48 -7.87 28.66
C TYR A 421 17.74 -7.44 27.90
N GLU A 422 18.89 -7.39 28.57
CA GLU A 422 20.18 -6.94 28.00
C GLU A 422 20.58 -7.65 26.70
N SER A 423 20.23 -8.93 26.58
CA SER A 423 20.48 -9.75 25.39
C SER A 423 19.66 -9.33 24.15
N GLY A 424 18.73 -8.38 24.29
CA GLY A 424 17.89 -7.85 23.21
C GLY A 424 16.54 -8.56 23.04
N GLY A 425 16.24 -9.58 23.86
CA GLY A 425 14.96 -10.30 23.86
C GLY A 425 13.93 -9.73 24.84
N ALA A 426 12.64 -10.05 24.63
CA ALA A 426 11.53 -9.62 25.49
C ALA A 426 10.71 -10.81 26.02
N LYS A 427 10.31 -10.77 27.30
CA LYS A 427 9.54 -11.82 27.97
C LYS A 427 8.32 -11.26 28.69
N ARG A 428 7.24 -12.06 28.79
CA ARG A 428 6.12 -11.78 29.70
C ARG A 428 6.47 -12.20 31.12
N VAL A 429 6.51 -11.24 32.03
CA VAL A 429 6.74 -11.47 33.45
C VAL A 429 5.44 -11.21 34.21
N LYS A 430 5.09 -12.12 35.12
CA LYS A 430 3.91 -11.95 35.97
C LYS A 430 4.04 -10.70 36.82
N VAL A 431 2.95 -9.98 36.96
CA VAL A 431 2.87 -8.74 37.73
C VAL A 431 1.74 -8.85 38.74
N VAL A 432 2.01 -8.40 39.96
CA VAL A 432 0.99 -8.18 40.98
C VAL A 432 0.81 -6.68 41.11
N TRP A 433 -0.35 -6.19 40.68
CA TRP A 433 -0.67 -4.76 40.72
C TRP A 433 -1.12 -4.33 42.10
N GLU A 434 -0.83 -3.08 42.43
CA GLU A 434 -1.42 -2.42 43.58
C GLU A 434 -2.95 -2.27 43.41
N GLU A 435 -3.65 -2.18 44.54
CA GLU A 435 -5.09 -1.97 44.55
C GLU A 435 -5.42 -0.57 44.03
N ILE A 436 -6.41 -0.48 43.14
CA ILE A 436 -6.90 0.80 42.63
C ILE A 436 -7.95 1.35 43.61
N PRO A 437 -7.73 2.53 44.22
CA PRO A 437 -8.73 3.17 45.06
C PRO A 437 -10.00 3.52 44.25
N GLU A 438 -11.19 3.28 44.83
CA GLU A 438 -12.47 3.64 44.17
C GLU A 438 -12.55 5.14 43.82
N GLU A 439 -11.89 6.00 44.60
CA GLU A 439 -11.86 7.45 44.37
C GLU A 439 -11.17 7.87 43.06
N ASP A 440 -10.16 7.10 42.62
CA ASP A 440 -9.47 7.34 41.35
C ASP A 440 -10.31 6.93 40.13
N LEU A 441 -11.35 6.12 40.33
CA LEU A 441 -12.31 5.75 39.28
C LEU A 441 -13.51 6.69 39.21
N ALA A 442 -13.68 7.58 40.20
CA ALA A 442 -14.90 8.37 40.38
C ALA A 442 -14.99 9.61 39.47
N ARG A 443 -13.89 10.03 38.84
CA ARG A 443 -13.84 11.23 37.98
C ARG A 443 -13.00 10.98 36.72
N PHE A 444 -13.19 11.79 35.69
CA PHE A 444 -12.36 11.71 34.49
C PHE A 444 -10.98 12.32 34.76
N HIS A 445 -9.95 11.49 34.75
CA HIS A 445 -8.55 11.88 34.80
C HIS A 445 -7.66 10.70 34.42
N GLU A 446 -6.36 10.93 34.45
CA GLU A 446 -5.34 9.89 34.34
C GLU A 446 -4.70 9.67 35.71
N PHE A 447 -4.36 8.42 36.02
CA PHE A 447 -3.54 8.05 37.17
C PHE A 447 -2.65 6.86 36.83
N THR A 448 -1.68 6.58 37.69
CA THR A 448 -0.71 5.49 37.49
C THR A 448 -0.89 4.44 38.56
N VAL A 449 -0.93 3.18 38.14
CA VAL A 449 -0.93 2.02 39.03
C VAL A 449 0.43 1.34 38.91
N SER A 450 1.11 1.17 40.04
CA SER A 450 2.36 0.43 40.10
C SER A 450 2.09 -1.06 40.30
N GLY A 451 3.01 -1.91 39.83
CA GLY A 451 2.91 -3.35 40.01
C GLY A 451 4.28 -3.98 40.18
N GLN A 452 4.38 -4.95 41.09
CA GLN A 452 5.63 -5.64 41.36
C GLN A 452 5.78 -6.86 40.45
N LEU A 453 6.94 -6.99 39.83
CA LEU A 453 7.25 -8.10 38.94
C LEU A 453 7.74 -9.32 39.73
N GLU A 454 7.19 -10.49 39.42
CA GLU A 454 7.59 -11.74 40.07
C GLU A 454 9.04 -12.10 39.72
N GLY A 455 9.91 -12.16 40.73
CA GLY A 455 11.31 -12.57 40.58
C GLY A 455 12.26 -11.51 40.02
N LEU A 456 11.83 -10.25 39.87
CA LEU A 456 12.66 -9.13 39.41
C LEU A 456 12.60 -7.96 40.39
N ASP A 457 13.71 -7.24 40.55
CA ASP A 457 13.81 -5.98 41.29
C ASP A 457 13.48 -4.78 40.37
N LEU A 458 12.37 -4.89 39.63
CA LEU A 458 11.84 -3.88 38.73
C LEU A 458 10.34 -3.74 38.94
N GLU A 459 9.84 -2.51 38.81
CA GLU A 459 8.41 -2.20 38.92
C GLU A 459 7.80 -1.95 37.55
N ALA A 460 6.58 -2.46 37.35
CA ALA A 460 5.74 -2.16 36.21
C ALA A 460 4.86 -0.94 36.52
N SER A 461 4.53 -0.17 35.48
CA SER A 461 3.68 1.01 35.58
C SER A 461 2.59 0.97 34.53
N ALA A 462 1.34 1.10 34.97
CA ALA A 462 0.16 1.19 34.10
C ALA A 462 -0.48 2.57 34.24
N GLN A 463 -0.53 3.34 33.16
CA GLN A 463 -1.28 4.59 33.09
C GLN A 463 -2.74 4.28 32.78
N VAL A 464 -3.63 4.53 33.73
CA VAL A 464 -5.08 4.34 33.58
C VAL A 464 -5.72 5.67 33.24
N CYS A 465 -6.46 5.70 32.13
CA CYS A 465 -7.31 6.82 31.73
C CYS A 465 -8.77 6.49 32.02
N VAL A 466 -9.37 7.21 32.97
CA VAL A 466 -10.81 7.15 33.21
C VAL A 466 -11.49 8.07 32.22
N GLN A 467 -12.18 7.48 31.25
CA GLN A 467 -12.77 8.18 30.13
C GLN A 467 -14.30 8.09 30.11
N GLY A 468 -14.93 9.00 29.38
CA GLY A 468 -16.37 8.96 29.10
C GLY A 468 -16.76 9.96 28.02
N ILE A 469 -18.00 9.87 27.56
CA ILE A 469 -18.55 10.76 26.53
C ILE A 469 -18.80 12.13 27.16
N CYS A 470 -18.10 13.15 26.68
CA CYS A 470 -18.27 14.54 27.12
C CYS A 470 -19.15 15.36 26.17
N ALA A 471 -19.18 15.02 24.88
CA ALA A 471 -20.10 15.61 23.92
C ALA A 471 -20.45 14.62 22.82
N ILE A 472 -21.64 14.79 22.24
CA ILE A 472 -22.04 14.16 20.99
C ILE A 472 -22.04 15.28 19.95
N GLU A 473 -21.28 15.13 18.87
CA GLU A 473 -21.28 16.12 17.81
C GLU A 473 -22.65 16.08 17.11
N SER A 474 -23.27 17.27 16.97
CA SER A 474 -24.59 17.38 16.36
C SER A 474 -24.52 17.18 14.85
N GLU A 475 -25.16 16.12 14.35
CA GLU A 475 -25.30 15.83 12.93
C GLU A 475 -26.48 16.60 12.32
N ARG A 476 -26.32 17.13 11.10
CA ARG A 476 -27.41 17.73 10.32
C ARG A 476 -27.60 16.97 9.02
N VAL A 477 -28.81 16.49 8.81
CA VAL A 477 -29.23 15.84 7.56
C VAL A 477 -30.19 16.74 6.79
N TRP A 478 -30.02 16.77 5.48
CA TRP A 478 -30.91 17.50 4.56
C TRP A 478 -31.62 16.51 3.66
N THR A 479 -32.88 16.78 3.34
CA THR A 479 -33.68 15.95 2.44
C THR A 479 -34.55 16.83 1.54
N LEU A 480 -34.97 16.27 0.40
CA LEU A 480 -35.87 16.95 -0.52
C LEU A 480 -37.29 17.03 0.06
N VAL A 481 -38.03 18.04 -0.38
CA VAL A 481 -39.43 18.22 0.04
C VAL A 481 -40.25 16.99 -0.39
N LYS A 482 -40.84 16.30 0.59
CA LYS A 482 -41.58 15.01 0.50
C LYS A 482 -40.73 13.73 0.49
N GLU A 483 -39.43 13.81 0.73
CA GLU A 483 -38.58 12.63 0.95
C GLU A 483 -38.13 12.52 2.41
N ALA A 484 -38.09 11.31 2.96
CA ALA A 484 -37.62 11.09 4.33
C ALA A 484 -36.10 11.27 4.42
N PRO A 485 -35.57 11.99 5.43
CA PRO A 485 -34.13 12.13 5.59
C PRO A 485 -33.51 10.80 6.03
N HIS A 486 -32.37 10.46 5.43
CA HIS A 486 -31.58 9.30 5.86
C HIS A 486 -30.73 9.69 7.07
N LEU A 487 -31.08 9.19 8.25
CA LEU A 487 -30.33 9.45 9.48
C LEU A 487 -29.06 8.58 9.53
N PRO A 488 -27.94 9.08 10.07
CA PRO A 488 -26.75 8.28 10.24
C PRO A 488 -26.99 7.20 11.30
N ASP A 489 -26.47 6.00 11.05
CA ASP A 489 -26.51 4.88 12.00
C ASP A 489 -25.46 5.01 13.11
N ARG A 490 -24.55 6.00 13.01
CA ARG A 490 -23.53 6.32 14.00
C ARG A 490 -23.36 7.83 14.19
N VAL A 491 -23.09 8.26 15.42
CA VAL A 491 -22.78 9.66 15.76
C VAL A 491 -21.35 9.79 16.27
N LYS A 492 -20.73 10.93 16.01
CA LYS A 492 -19.41 11.26 16.53
C LYS A 492 -19.51 11.70 17.99
N LEU A 493 -18.59 11.17 18.80
CA LEU A 493 -18.45 11.43 20.21
C LEU A 493 -17.16 12.18 20.46
N VAL A 494 -17.15 13.07 21.44
CA VAL A 494 -15.94 13.63 22.03
C VAL A 494 -15.79 13.03 23.42
N LEU A 495 -14.68 12.33 23.64
CA LEU A 495 -14.35 11.72 24.93
C LEU A 495 -13.69 12.76 25.86
N SER A 496 -13.68 12.47 27.15
CA SER A 496 -13.15 13.35 28.21
C SER A 496 -11.65 13.65 28.10
N ASP A 497 -10.90 12.89 27.31
CA ASP A 497 -9.49 13.13 26.99
C ASP A 497 -9.28 13.88 25.67
N GLY A 498 -10.36 14.34 25.03
CA GLY A 498 -10.35 15.08 23.77
C GLY A 498 -10.29 14.21 22.52
N ARG A 499 -10.21 12.88 22.64
CA ARG A 499 -10.31 11.99 21.46
C ARG A 499 -11.72 11.98 20.90
N ARG A 500 -11.81 11.76 19.58
CA ARG A 500 -13.09 11.56 18.88
C ARG A 500 -13.33 10.07 18.64
N ASP A 501 -14.55 9.61 18.87
CA ASP A 501 -14.98 8.23 18.60
C ASP A 501 -16.35 8.23 17.89
N THR A 502 -16.89 7.06 17.53
CA THR A 502 -18.21 6.93 16.91
C THR A 502 -19.04 5.85 17.58
N ALA A 503 -20.24 6.20 18.05
CA ALA A 503 -21.18 5.24 18.62
C ALA A 503 -22.36 4.99 17.70
N LYS A 504 -22.86 3.76 17.70
CA LYS A 504 -24.09 3.40 16.98
C LYS A 504 -25.29 4.07 17.63
N VAL A 505 -26.17 4.65 16.82
CA VAL A 505 -27.46 5.20 17.27
C VAL A 505 -28.46 4.05 17.26
N THR A 506 -29.08 3.77 18.41
CA THR A 506 -30.08 2.70 18.59
C THR A 506 -31.48 3.23 18.74
#